data_AF-A0A968R7M3-F1
#
_entry.id   AF-A0A968R7M3-F1
#
_cell.length_a   1.000
_cell.length_b   1.000
_cell.length_c   1.000
_cell.angle_alpha   90.00
_cell.angle_beta   90.00
_cell.angle_gamma   90.00
#
_symmetry.space_group_name_H-M   'P 1'
#
loop_
_entity.id
_entity.type
_entity.pdbx_description
1 polymer ?
#
loop_
_entity_poly.entity_id
_entity_poly.type
_entity_poly.pdbx_seq_one_letter_code
_entity_poly.pdbx_strand_id
1 'polypeptide(L)'
;MKAIEVTGTVDEKGQFLLDRPLENFAPSRVRAIILFPEVTEEAEIDPDDTPIEEVKASLKRALQQAKAGQTRPISELWERIDAE
;
A
#
# COMPACT_ATOMS: atom_id res chain seq x y z
N MET A 1 4.20 -0.55 -31.30
CA MET A 1 4.77 0.45 -30.37
C MET A 1 5.39 -0.32 -29.21
N LYS A 2 6.60 0.01 -28.75
CA LYS A 2 7.28 -0.66 -27.63
C LYS A 2 7.29 0.31 -26.45
N ALA A 3 6.71 -0.09 -25.32
CA ALA A 3 6.77 0.67 -24.08
C ALA A 3 8.02 0.27 -23.30
N ILE A 4 8.65 1.24 -22.63
CA ILE A 4 9.82 1.04 -21.78
C ILE A 4 9.55 1.78 -20.50
N GLU A 5 9.72 1.09 -19.39
CA GLU A 5 9.63 1.67 -18.06
C GLU A 5 11.01 2.16 -17.63
N VAL A 6 11.08 3.44 -17.27
CA VAL A 6 12.29 4.09 -16.75
C VAL A 6 11.89 5.03 -15.63
N THR A 7 12.70 5.05 -14.59
CA THR A 7 12.53 5.98 -13.47
C THR A 7 13.22 7.30 -13.78
N GLY A 8 12.65 8.36 -13.23
CA GLY A 8 13.17 9.70 -13.36
C GLY A 8 12.49 10.61 -12.36
N THR A 9 13.07 11.78 -12.16
CA THR A 9 12.54 12.80 -11.26
C THR A 9 11.96 13.95 -12.08
N VAL A 10 10.80 14.45 -11.67
CA VAL A 10 10.22 15.68 -12.21
C VAL A 10 10.73 16.85 -11.38
N ASP A 11 11.39 17.81 -12.02
CA ASP A 11 11.90 19.02 -11.33
C ASP A 11 10.79 20.06 -11.08
N GLU A 12 11.10 21.13 -10.34
CA GLU A 12 10.17 22.23 -10.03
C GLU A 12 9.67 22.98 -11.27
N LYS A 13 10.34 22.83 -12.41
CA LYS A 13 9.96 23.42 -13.70
C LYS A 13 9.12 22.48 -14.55
N GLY A 14 8.79 21.29 -14.03
CA GLY A 14 8.01 20.27 -14.72
C GLY A 14 8.80 19.47 -15.76
N GLN A 15 10.14 19.50 -15.72
CA GLN A 15 10.98 18.71 -16.61
C GLN A 15 11.22 17.33 -16.03
N PHE A 16 10.99 16.29 -16.82
CA PHE A 16 11.27 14.90 -16.43
C PHE A 16 12.71 14.55 -16.77
N LEU A 17 13.53 14.36 -15.75
CA LEU A 17 14.93 13.96 -15.87
C LEU A 17 15.03 12.46 -15.61
N LEU A 18 15.53 11.72 -16.60
CA LEU A 18 15.75 10.27 -16.46
C LEU A 18 16.94 10.01 -15.53
N ASP A 19 16.82 9.03 -14.64
CA ASP A 19 17.94 8.61 -13.78
C ASP A 19 19.07 7.99 -14.61
N ARG A 20 18.73 7.43 -15.78
CA ARG A 20 19.65 6.78 -16.71
C ARG A 20 19.29 7.10 -18.16
N PRO A 21 20.27 7.22 -19.05
CA PRO A 21 20.01 7.45 -20.47
C PRO A 21 19.32 6.24 -21.13
N LEU A 22 18.50 6.51 -22.15
CA LEU A 22 17.89 5.48 -22.99
C LEU A 22 18.94 4.94 -23.98
N GLU A 23 19.54 3.80 -23.66
CA GLU A 23 20.51 3.13 -24.51
C GLU A 23 19.83 2.39 -25.67
N ASN A 24 20.51 2.31 -26.83
CA ASN A 24 20.09 1.57 -28.01
C ASN A 24 18.88 2.14 -28.78
N PHE A 25 18.66 3.45 -28.73
CA PHE A 25 17.64 4.14 -29.54
C PHE A 25 18.26 5.17 -30.48
N ALA A 26 17.85 5.15 -31.74
CA ALA A 26 18.17 6.21 -32.67
C ALA A 26 17.44 7.51 -32.26
N PRO A 27 18.04 8.69 -32.49
CA PRO A 27 17.38 9.97 -32.25
C PRO A 27 16.04 10.02 -32.98
N SER A 28 14.94 10.04 -32.22
CA SER A 28 13.59 9.93 -32.76
C SER A 28 12.58 10.57 -31.83
N ARG A 29 11.40 10.90 -32.36
CA ARG A 29 10.29 11.45 -31.58
C ARG A 29 9.55 10.31 -30.87
N VAL A 30 9.43 10.42 -29.55
CA VAL A 30 8.76 9.42 -28.70
C VAL A 30 7.54 10.02 -28.00
N ARG A 31 6.62 9.15 -27.56
CA ARG A 31 5.52 9.48 -26.65
C ARG A 31 5.87 8.90 -25.28
N ALA A 32 5.86 9.72 -24.23
CA ALA A 32 6.10 9.29 -22.87
C ALA A 32 4.78 9.26 -22.07
N ILE A 33 4.68 8.31 -21.14
CA ILE A 33 3.63 8.26 -20.12
C ILE A 33 4.36 8.37 -18.78
N ILE A 34 3.98 9.35 -17.97
CA ILE A 34 4.58 9.58 -16.65
C ILE A 34 3.58 9.03 -15.63
N LEU A 35 4.03 8.08 -14.81
CA LEU A 35 3.26 7.53 -13.71
C LEU A 35 3.75 8.20 -12.43
N PHE A 36 2.86 8.93 -11.77
CA PHE A 36 3.11 9.38 -10.41
C PHE A 36 2.67 8.26 -9.48
N PRO A 37 3.44 7.95 -8.41
CA PRO A 37 2.91 7.10 -7.37
C PRO A 37 1.64 7.75 -6.85
N GLU A 38 0.60 6.96 -6.65
CA GLU A 38 -0.53 7.41 -5.86
C GLU A 38 0.02 7.70 -4.46
N VAL A 39 0.33 8.97 -4.20
CA VAL A 39 0.46 9.45 -2.84
C VAL A 39 -0.97 9.48 -2.34
N THR A 40 -1.47 8.33 -1.90
CA THR A 40 -2.70 8.20 -1.14
C THR A 40 -2.49 8.89 0.21
N GLU A 41 -2.39 10.23 0.19
CA GLU A 41 -2.79 11.05 1.35
C GLU A 41 -4.30 10.92 1.57
N GLU A 42 -5.02 10.55 0.51
CA GLU A 42 -6.38 10.06 0.56
C GLU A 42 -6.32 8.60 0.08
N ALA A 43 -5.95 7.68 0.98
CA ALA A 43 -6.49 6.33 0.82
C ALA A 43 -7.99 6.54 0.66
N GLU A 44 -8.58 6.09 -0.45
CA GLU A 44 -10.03 6.04 -0.59
C GLU A 44 -10.55 5.37 0.69
N ILE A 45 -11.09 6.16 1.62
CA ILE A 45 -11.59 5.64 2.89
C ILE A 45 -12.88 4.94 2.47
N ASP A 46 -12.78 3.64 2.22
CA ASP A 46 -13.96 2.80 2.10
C ASP A 46 -14.76 3.04 3.38
N PRO A 47 -16.02 3.51 3.30
CA PRO A 47 -16.84 3.72 4.49
C PRO A 47 -17.04 2.42 5.31
N ASP A 48 -16.80 1.25 4.71
CA ASP A 48 -16.82 -0.05 5.38
C ASP A 48 -15.45 -0.44 5.99
N ASP A 49 -14.37 0.27 5.68
CA ASP A 49 -13.04 0.00 6.24
C ASP A 49 -12.92 0.51 7.67
N THR A 50 -12.42 -0.36 8.55
CA THR A 50 -12.13 0.03 9.93
C THR A 50 -10.94 0.99 9.96
N PRO A 51 -11.06 2.18 10.58
CA PRO A 51 -9.98 3.15 10.63
C PRO A 51 -8.70 2.54 11.21
N ILE A 52 -7.56 2.87 10.62
CA ILE A 52 -6.24 2.38 11.03
C ILE A 52 -5.99 2.61 12.54
N GLU A 53 -6.46 3.72 13.10
CA GLU A 53 -6.33 4.03 14.52
C GLU A 53 -7.11 3.06 15.42
N GLU A 54 -8.29 2.63 14.97
CA GLU A 54 -9.09 1.63 15.68
C GLU A 54 -8.42 0.24 15.61
N VAL A 55 -7.89 -0.13 14.44
CA VAL A 55 -7.12 -1.37 14.28
C VAL A 55 -5.89 -1.38 15.20
N LYS A 56 -5.12 -0.29 15.24
CA LYS A 56 -3.96 -0.15 16.14
C LYS A 56 -4.36 -0.25 17.61
N ALA A 57 -5.47 0.39 18.01
CA ALA A 57 -5.96 0.35 19.38
C ALA A 57 -6.41 -1.07 19.76
N SER A 58 -7.12 -1.76 18.87
CA SER A 58 -7.55 -3.15 19.05
C SER A 58 -6.35 -4.09 19.22
N LEU A 59 -5.36 -3.99 18.33
CA LEU A 59 -4.13 -4.80 18.39
C LEU A 59 -3.34 -4.58 19.69
N LYS A 60 -3.21 -3.32 20.15
CA LYS A 60 -2.56 -3.01 21.43
C LYS A 60 -3.27 -3.66 22.61
N ARG A 61 -4.61 -3.61 22.64
CA ARG A 61 -5.41 -4.25 23.69
C ARG A 61 -5.26 -5.77 23.65
N ALA A 62 -5.38 -6.38 22.47
CA ALA A 62 -5.21 -7.82 22.29
C ALA A 62 -3.81 -8.29 22.73
N LEU A 63 -2.77 -7.52 22.43
CA LEU A 63 -1.40 -7.81 22.87
C LEU A 63 -1.27 -7.73 24.40
N GLN A 64 -1.91 -6.76 25.06
CA GLN A 64 -1.93 -6.66 26.52
C GLN A 64 -2.69 -7.84 27.16
N GLN A 65 -3.82 -8.24 26.59
CA GLN A 65 -4.60 -9.41 27.04
C GLN A 65 -3.79 -10.71 26.90
N ALA A 66 -3.10 -10.88 25.77
CA ALA A 66 -2.19 -12.01 25.56
C ALA A 66 -1.07 -12.06 26.60
N LYS A 67 -0.44 -10.91 26.88
CA LYS A 67 0.58 -10.82 27.95
C LYS A 67 0.03 -11.10 29.34
N ALA A 68 -1.23 -10.74 29.60
CA ALA A 68 -1.92 -11.01 30.85
C ALA A 68 -2.47 -12.46 30.96
N GLY A 69 -2.23 -13.31 29.96
CA GLY A 69 -2.75 -14.69 29.92
C GLY A 69 -4.26 -14.77 29.68
N GLN A 70 -4.91 -13.66 29.32
CA GLN A 70 -6.34 -13.59 28.98
C GLN A 70 -6.56 -14.02 27.53
N THR A 71 -6.13 -15.22 27.20
CA THR A 71 -6.25 -15.84 25.88
C THR A 71 -7.11 -17.08 25.97
N ARG A 72 -7.83 -17.37 24.89
CA ARG A 72 -8.59 -18.61 24.76
C ARG A 72 -7.88 -19.54 23.79
N PRO A 73 -7.80 -20.85 24.10
CA PRO A 73 -7.27 -21.82 23.15
C PRO A 73 -8.17 -21.89 21.92
N ILE A 74 -7.56 -22.14 20.76
CA ILE A 74 -8.27 -22.24 19.48
C ILE A 74 -9.30 -23.38 19.48
N SER A 75 -9.12 -24.41 20.31
CA SER A 75 -10.10 -25.48 20.49
C SER A 75 -11.44 -25.00 21.05
N GLU A 76 -11.44 -23.97 21.92
CA GLU A 76 -12.65 -23.40 22.54
C GLU A 76 -13.40 -22.42 21.61
N LEU A 77 -12.82 -22.05 20.47
CA LEU A 77 -13.45 -21.10 19.52
C LEU A 77 -14.68 -21.70 18.83
N TRP A 78 -14.68 -23.02 18.62
CA TRP A 78 -15.75 -23.75 17.94
C TRP A 78 -16.94 -24.06 18.85
N GLU A 79 -16.73 -24.15 20.17
CA GLU A 79 -17.78 -24.46 21.16
C GLU A 79 -18.94 -23.45 21.18
N ARG A 80 -18.72 -22.24 20.65
CA ARG A 80 -19.72 -21.16 20.60
C ARG A 80 -20.37 -20.99 19.23
N ILE A 81 -19.85 -21.64 18.21
CA ILE A 81 -20.38 -21.58 16.84
C ILE A 81 -21.44 -22.68 16.65
N ASP A 82 -21.35 -23.78 17.40
CA ASP A 82 -22.34 -24.87 17.41
C ASP A 82 -23.60 -24.59 18.28
N ALA A 83 -23.87 -23.33 18.63
CA ALA A 83 -25.12 -22.94 19.29
C ALA A 83 -26.17 -22.52 18.25
N GLU A 84 -27.11 -23.45 18.00
CA GLU A 84 -28.40 -23.39 17.27
C GLU A 84 -28.86 -22.04 16.68
#